data_AF-A0A6M3M8A1-F1
#
_entry.id   AF-A0A6M3M8A1-F1
#
_cell.length_a   1.000
_cell.length_b   1.000
_cell.length_c   1.000
_cell.angle_alpha   90.00
_cell.angle_beta   90.00
_cell.angle_gamma   90.00
#
_symmetry.space_group_name_H-M   'P 1'
#
loop_
_entity.id
_entity.type
_entity.pdbx_description
1 polymer ?
#
loop_
_entity_poly.entity_id
_entity_poly.type
_entity_poly.pdbx_seq_one_letter_code
_entity_poly.pdbx_strand_id
1 'polypeptide(L)'
;MRKITQESIDAFMAGVEFNKQNMSVAIRPWKNDPHNSVILSLHGNPIARYIEGQRDRTLTVCDGNYQSNTTKERLNGIPGVRVNQKDGQWYLNGHEWDGSWTFVKERFELKQLDPRKWAVFYPLSMNREPQPFGTKAAAVAFATVEAANHGKAVEL
;
A
#
# COMPACT_ATOMS: atom_id res chain seq x y z
N MET A 1 -4.66 11.06 11.82
CA MET A 1 -4.56 11.42 10.39
C MET A 1 -5.42 12.65 10.14
N ARG A 2 -5.02 13.58 9.26
CA ARG A 2 -5.82 14.77 8.93
C ARG A 2 -7.03 14.41 8.08
N LYS A 3 -8.14 15.15 8.24
CA LYS A 3 -9.38 14.95 7.46
C LYS A 3 -9.14 14.97 5.94
N ILE A 4 -8.30 15.89 5.45
CA ILE A 4 -7.95 15.97 4.03
C ILE A 4 -7.27 14.69 3.51
N THR A 5 -6.49 14.01 4.36
CA THR A 5 -5.86 12.74 3.97
C THR A 5 -6.92 11.68 3.80
N GLN A 6 -7.78 11.50 4.80
CA GLN A 6 -8.85 10.51 4.75
C GLN A 6 -9.69 10.70 3.48
N GLU A 7 -10.20 11.91 3.24
CA GLU A 7 -11.02 12.20 2.05
C GLU A 7 -10.27 11.93 0.74
N SER A 8 -9.00 12.35 0.63
CA SER A 8 -8.20 12.13 -0.58
C SER A 8 -7.86 10.65 -0.81
N ILE A 9 -7.62 9.89 0.26
CA ILE A 9 -7.35 8.46 0.18
C ILE A 9 -8.64 7.72 -0.15
N ASP A 10 -9.77 8.06 0.44
CA ASP A 10 -11.06 7.42 0.13
C ASP A 10 -11.40 7.61 -1.36
N ALA A 11 -11.24 8.83 -1.89
CA ALA A 11 -11.42 9.11 -3.32
C ALA A 11 -10.40 8.35 -4.19
N PHE A 12 -9.13 8.33 -3.80
CA PHE A 12 -8.09 7.58 -4.51
C PHE A 12 -8.41 6.08 -4.53
N MET A 13 -8.77 5.48 -3.40
CA MET A 13 -9.07 4.05 -3.29
C MET A 13 -10.36 3.66 -4.01
N ALA A 14 -11.29 4.60 -4.16
CA ALA A 14 -12.52 4.45 -4.93
C ALA A 14 -12.34 4.72 -6.44
N GLY A 15 -11.20 5.28 -6.86
CA GLY A 15 -11.00 5.69 -8.25
C GLY A 15 -11.92 6.82 -8.68
N VAL A 16 -12.14 7.81 -7.82
CA VAL A 16 -12.99 8.98 -8.09
C VAL A 16 -12.12 10.23 -8.11
N GLU A 17 -12.36 11.12 -9.08
CA GLU A 17 -11.66 12.39 -9.15
C GLU A 17 -11.89 13.23 -7.90
N PHE A 18 -10.85 13.92 -7.46
CA PHE A 18 -10.88 14.70 -6.23
C PHE A 18 -9.93 15.89 -6.36
N ASN A 19 -10.33 17.04 -5.83
CA ASN A 19 -9.44 18.18 -5.71
C ASN A 19 -9.83 18.98 -4.47
N LYS A 20 -8.92 19.07 -3.52
CA LYS A 20 -9.12 19.87 -2.31
C LYS A 20 -7.78 20.23 -1.67
N GLN A 21 -7.61 21.51 -1.36
CA GLN A 21 -6.38 22.06 -0.75
C GLN A 21 -5.14 21.64 -1.55
N ASN A 22 -4.25 20.85 -0.96
CA ASN A 22 -3.01 20.39 -1.56
C ASN A 22 -3.09 18.96 -2.11
N MET A 23 -4.25 18.32 -2.10
CA MET A 23 -4.43 16.95 -2.58
C MET A 23 -5.32 16.93 -3.82
N SER A 24 -4.97 16.08 -4.78
CA SER A 24 -5.84 15.78 -5.91
C SER A 24 -5.76 14.31 -6.32
N VAL A 25 -6.85 13.81 -6.91
CA VAL A 25 -6.95 12.52 -7.58
C VAL A 25 -7.42 12.77 -9.00
N ALA A 26 -6.70 12.24 -9.99
CA ALA A 26 -7.06 12.34 -11.41
C ALA A 26 -7.00 10.97 -12.07
N ILE A 27 -7.87 10.75 -13.07
CA ILE A 27 -7.92 9.51 -13.85
C ILE A 27 -7.49 9.84 -15.27
N ARG A 28 -6.32 9.36 -15.69
CA ARG A 28 -5.75 9.67 -17.01
C ARG A 28 -4.65 8.70 -17.41
N PRO A 29 -4.27 8.65 -18.70
CA PRO A 29 -3.10 7.89 -19.13
C PRO A 29 -1.84 8.33 -18.38
N TRP A 30 -0.97 7.36 -18.08
CA TRP A 30 0.29 7.61 -17.38
C TRP A 30 1.48 7.18 -18.22
N LYS A 31 2.27 8.16 -18.68
CA LYS A 31 3.43 7.92 -19.54
C LYS A 31 3.06 7.04 -20.73
N ASN A 32 3.61 5.83 -20.81
CA ASN A 32 3.40 4.87 -21.89
C ASN A 32 2.46 3.72 -21.48
N ASP A 33 1.78 3.83 -20.32
CA ASP A 33 0.79 2.83 -19.92
C ASP A 33 -0.41 2.89 -20.88
N PRO A 34 -0.85 1.76 -21.47
CA PRO A 34 -1.96 1.71 -22.41
C PRO A 34 -3.34 1.90 -21.75
N HIS A 35 -3.36 1.95 -20.41
CA HIS A 35 -4.56 2.07 -19.59
C HIS A 35 -4.51 3.35 -18.76
N ASN A 36 -5.69 3.86 -18.39
CA ASN A 36 -5.77 4.96 -17.45
C ASN A 36 -5.23 4.53 -16.08
N SER A 37 -4.55 5.46 -15.43
CA SER A 37 -4.16 5.34 -14.03
C SER A 37 -4.99 6.29 -13.18
N VAL A 38 -5.37 5.83 -12.00
CA VAL A 38 -5.81 6.68 -10.90
C VAL A 38 -4.55 7.21 -10.22
N ILE A 39 -4.40 8.53 -10.13
CA ILE A 39 -3.17 9.18 -9.67
C ILE A 39 -3.51 10.09 -8.50
N LEU A 40 -2.90 9.83 -7.34
CA LEU A 40 -2.92 10.70 -6.17
C LEU A 40 -1.73 11.66 -6.23
N SER A 41 -2.01 12.96 -6.10
CA SER A 41 -0.99 14.00 -6.09
C SER A 41 -1.04 14.85 -4.82
N LEU A 42 0.13 15.27 -4.35
CA LEU A 42 0.35 16.24 -3.29
C LEU A 42 1.05 17.47 -3.87
N HIS A 43 0.45 18.64 -3.75
CA HIS A 43 0.93 19.90 -4.36
C HIS A 43 1.21 19.76 -5.88
N GLY A 44 0.39 18.98 -6.57
CA GLY A 44 0.56 18.70 -8.00
C GLY A 44 1.57 17.60 -8.33
N ASN A 45 2.37 17.14 -7.36
CA ASN A 45 3.32 16.05 -7.54
C ASN A 45 2.65 14.71 -7.29
N PRO A 46 2.65 13.77 -8.26
CA PRO A 46 2.16 12.42 -8.04
C PRO A 46 2.94 11.71 -6.94
N ILE A 47 2.23 11.07 -6.01
CA ILE A 47 2.80 10.32 -4.88
C ILE A 47 2.30 8.88 -4.81
N ALA A 48 1.17 8.57 -5.44
CA ALA A 48 0.69 7.20 -5.59
C ALA A 48 -0.08 7.04 -6.90
N ARG A 49 -0.05 5.83 -7.47
CA ARG A 49 -0.90 5.49 -8.61
C ARG A 49 -1.26 4.02 -8.64
N TYR A 50 -2.32 3.70 -9.36
CA TYR A 50 -2.61 2.34 -9.82
C TYR A 50 -3.36 2.39 -11.17
N ILE A 51 -3.30 1.31 -11.94
CA ILE A 51 -4.08 1.16 -13.18
C ILE A 51 -5.55 0.97 -12.84
N GLU A 52 -6.42 1.77 -13.44
CA GLU A 52 -7.87 1.73 -13.22
C GLU A 52 -8.42 0.29 -13.32
N GLY A 53 -9.20 -0.14 -12.31
CA GLY A 53 -9.70 -1.50 -12.20
C GLY A 53 -8.68 -2.57 -11.77
N GLN A 54 -7.40 -2.22 -11.58
CA GLN A 54 -6.33 -3.17 -11.21
C GLN A 54 -5.53 -2.72 -9.98
N ARG A 55 -6.17 -2.00 -9.05
CA ARG A 55 -5.54 -1.44 -7.84
C ARG A 55 -4.61 -2.42 -7.13
N ASP A 56 -5.13 -3.60 -6.79
CA ASP A 56 -4.43 -4.59 -5.96
C ASP A 56 -3.18 -5.20 -6.64
N ARG A 57 -3.02 -4.98 -7.95
CA ARG A 57 -1.90 -5.50 -8.76
C ARG A 57 -0.92 -4.43 -9.24
N THR A 58 -1.28 -3.16 -9.10
CA THR A 58 -0.57 -2.06 -9.77
C THR A 58 -0.31 -0.85 -8.88
N LEU A 59 -0.73 -0.90 -7.61
CA LEU A 59 -0.46 0.16 -6.65
C LEU A 59 1.05 0.40 -6.51
N THR A 60 1.46 1.62 -6.85
CA THR A 60 2.83 2.09 -6.72
C THR A 60 2.84 3.42 -5.98
N VAL A 61 3.88 3.68 -5.20
CA VAL A 61 4.05 4.93 -4.43
C VAL A 61 5.44 5.53 -4.66
N CYS A 62 5.54 6.84 -4.53
CA CYS A 62 6.80 7.60 -4.53
C CYS A 62 6.69 8.77 -3.54
N ASP A 63 7.80 9.45 -3.28
CA ASP A 63 7.83 10.62 -2.39
C ASP A 63 7.50 11.95 -3.10
N GLY A 64 7.15 11.90 -4.39
CA GLY A 64 6.93 13.09 -5.20
C GLY A 64 8.18 13.97 -5.33
N ASN A 65 9.38 13.39 -5.22
CA ASN A 65 10.69 14.04 -5.13
C ASN A 65 10.86 14.96 -3.90
N TYR A 66 9.99 14.84 -2.89
CA TYR A 66 10.07 15.67 -1.69
C TYR A 66 9.67 14.90 -0.43
N GLN A 67 10.70 14.41 0.27
CA GLN A 67 10.58 13.68 1.53
C GLN A 67 10.19 14.60 2.70
N SER A 68 8.89 14.81 2.87
CA SER A 68 8.35 15.64 3.94
C SER A 68 7.47 14.86 4.92
N ASN A 69 7.30 15.37 6.14
CA ASN A 69 6.33 14.82 7.09
C ASN A 69 4.91 14.76 6.50
N THR A 70 4.54 15.70 5.63
CA THR A 70 3.26 15.68 4.91
C THR A 70 3.20 14.50 3.95
N THR A 71 4.21 14.31 3.10
CA THR A 71 4.29 13.17 2.16
C THR A 71 4.15 11.84 2.90
N LYS A 72 4.91 11.68 3.99
CA LYS A 72 4.85 10.50 4.87
C LYS A 72 3.46 10.29 5.46
N GLU A 73 2.80 11.34 5.96
CA GLU A 73 1.44 11.24 6.50
C GLU A 73 0.44 10.80 5.43
N ARG A 74 0.53 11.36 4.21
CA ARG A 74 -0.37 11.02 3.11
C ARG A 74 -0.20 9.57 2.65
N LEU A 75 1.05 9.14 2.46
CA LEU A 75 1.36 7.76 2.07
C LEU A 75 0.93 6.75 3.14
N ASN A 76 1.12 7.06 4.42
CA ASN A 76 0.64 6.23 5.54
C ASN A 76 -0.90 6.14 5.63
N GLY A 77 -1.63 6.95 4.87
CA GLY A 77 -3.08 6.80 4.74
C GLY A 77 -3.49 5.67 3.81
N ILE A 78 -2.61 5.26 2.90
CA ILE A 78 -2.90 4.22 1.91
C ILE A 78 -2.83 2.83 2.60
N PRO A 79 -3.87 2.00 2.48
CA PRO A 79 -3.83 0.60 2.89
C PRO A 79 -2.60 -0.16 2.40
N GLY A 80 -1.90 -0.84 3.31
CA GLY A 80 -0.68 -1.61 2.97
C GLY A 80 0.57 -0.78 2.72
N VAL A 81 0.52 0.55 2.96
CA VAL A 81 1.67 1.44 2.87
C VAL A 81 2.05 1.93 4.26
N ARG A 82 3.32 1.71 4.63
CA ARG A 82 3.90 2.22 5.87
C ARG A 82 5.23 2.89 5.57
N VAL A 83 5.28 4.20 5.75
CA VAL A 83 6.47 5.02 5.57
C VAL A 83 6.94 5.56 6.92
N ASN A 84 8.19 5.26 7.28
CA ASN A 84 8.83 5.76 8.49
C ASN A 84 10.24 6.27 8.18
N GLN A 85 10.79 7.06 9.09
CA GLN A 85 12.14 7.62 8.97
C GLN A 85 12.90 7.31 10.27
N LYS A 86 14.15 6.88 10.15
CA LYS A 86 15.08 6.66 11.26
C LYS A 86 16.44 7.21 10.86
N ASP A 87 17.01 8.08 11.69
CA ASP A 87 18.35 8.66 11.49
C ASP A 87 18.54 9.30 10.09
N GLY A 88 17.49 9.96 9.58
CA GLY A 88 17.48 10.59 8.25
C GLY A 88 17.07 9.64 7.12
N GLN A 89 17.29 8.33 7.26
CA GLN A 89 16.93 7.31 6.28
C GLN A 89 15.43 7.01 6.28
N TRP A 90 14.84 6.94 5.08
CA TRP A 90 13.44 6.56 4.89
C TRP A 90 13.29 5.07 4.65
N TYR A 91 12.15 4.55 5.11
CA TYR A 91 11.77 3.16 4.96
C TYR A 91 10.36 3.07 4.41
N LEU A 92 10.14 2.21 3.41
CA LEU A 92 8.84 1.83 2.88
C LEU A 92 8.58 0.37 3.26
N ASN A 93 7.53 0.13 4.02
CA ASN A 93 7.16 -1.20 4.55
C ASN A 93 8.32 -1.92 5.26
N GLY A 94 9.19 -1.17 5.94
CA GLY A 94 10.33 -1.70 6.69
C GLY A 94 11.63 -1.86 5.89
N HIS A 95 11.61 -1.60 4.58
CA HIS A 95 12.80 -1.64 3.73
C HIS A 95 13.31 -0.24 3.47
N GLU A 96 14.63 -0.06 3.42
CA GLU A 96 15.23 1.22 3.03
C GLU A 96 14.67 1.67 1.68
N TRP A 97 14.30 2.94 1.63
CA TRP A 97 13.61 3.51 0.49
C TRP A 97 14.16 4.90 0.19
N ASP A 98 14.47 5.12 -1.08
CA ASP A 98 15.04 6.35 -1.61
C ASP A 98 13.96 7.34 -2.09
N GLY A 99 12.68 6.97 -2.03
CA GLY A 99 11.57 7.78 -2.52
C GLY A 99 11.15 7.47 -3.95
N SER A 100 11.87 6.59 -4.65
CA SER A 100 11.56 6.21 -6.02
C SER A 100 10.24 5.43 -6.14
N TRP A 101 9.65 5.46 -7.34
CA TRP A 101 8.42 4.72 -7.65
C TRP A 101 8.57 3.23 -7.35
N THR A 102 7.88 2.77 -6.31
CA THR A 102 7.98 1.41 -5.79
C THR A 102 6.62 0.75 -5.79
N PHE A 103 6.55 -0.49 -6.26
CA PHE A 103 5.35 -1.32 -6.21
C PHE A 103 5.03 -1.76 -4.78
N VAL A 104 3.81 -1.47 -4.35
CA VAL A 104 3.29 -1.87 -3.04
C VAL A 104 2.50 -3.15 -3.26
N LYS A 105 3.20 -4.29 -3.15
CA LYS A 105 2.54 -5.59 -3.28
C LYS A 105 1.67 -5.85 -2.06
N GLU A 106 0.39 -6.09 -2.28
CA GLU A 106 -0.46 -6.68 -1.25
C GLU A 106 0.03 -8.11 -0.95
N ARG A 107 0.16 -8.43 0.35
CA ARG A 107 0.74 -9.70 0.81
C ARG A 107 -0.01 -10.26 2.00
N PHE A 108 0.11 -11.57 2.16
CA PHE A 108 -0.23 -12.27 3.39
C PHE A 108 0.96 -12.14 4.34
N GLU A 109 0.71 -11.64 5.55
CA GLU A 109 1.76 -11.47 6.57
C GLU A 109 1.68 -12.60 7.60
N LEU A 110 2.82 -13.19 7.94
CA LEU A 110 2.90 -14.19 9.00
C LEU A 110 3.40 -13.55 10.29
N LYS A 111 2.60 -13.61 11.35
CA LYS A 111 2.99 -13.07 12.65
C LYS A 111 2.93 -14.14 13.73
N GLN A 112 4.01 -14.24 14.50
CA GLN A 112 4.00 -15.01 15.73
C GLN A 112 3.24 -14.23 16.81
N LEU A 113 2.16 -14.80 17.33
CA LEU A 113 1.36 -14.19 18.40
C LEU A 113 1.93 -14.54 19.77
N ASP A 114 2.38 -15.78 19.92
CA ASP A 114 3.04 -16.32 21.10
C ASP A 114 4.00 -17.46 20.67
N PRO A 115 4.85 -18.00 21.55
CA PRO A 115 5.84 -19.01 21.17
C PRO A 115 5.28 -20.26 20.49
N ARG A 116 3.98 -20.53 20.63
CA ARG A 116 3.29 -21.74 20.11
C ARG A 116 2.24 -21.43 19.04
N LYS A 117 2.01 -20.15 18.70
CA LYS A 117 0.96 -19.75 17.76
C LYS A 117 1.47 -18.81 16.69
N TRP A 118 1.10 -19.13 15.46
CA TRP A 118 1.32 -18.31 14.28
C TRP A 118 -0.03 -17.88 13.73
N ALA A 119 -0.10 -16.69 13.13
CA ALA A 119 -1.29 -16.25 12.45
C ALA A 119 -0.95 -15.69 11.07
N VAL A 120 -1.85 -15.98 10.13
CA VAL A 120 -1.84 -15.42 8.78
C VAL A 120 -2.73 -14.19 8.78
N PHE A 121 -2.12 -13.04 8.52
CA PHE A 121 -2.79 -11.76 8.36
C PHE A 121 -3.06 -11.53 6.88
N TYR A 122 -4.27 -11.08 6.61
CA TYR A 122 -4.75 -10.88 5.25
C TYR A 122 -4.37 -9.48 4.76
N PRO A 123 -4.12 -9.33 3.46
CA PRO A 123 -4.03 -8.01 2.86
C PRO A 123 -5.28 -7.17 3.14
N LEU A 124 -5.12 -5.86 3.31
CA LEU A 124 -6.19 -4.98 3.78
C LEU A 124 -7.47 -5.06 2.93
N SER A 125 -7.33 -5.28 1.62
CA SER A 125 -8.44 -5.45 0.69
C SER A 125 -9.39 -6.62 1.01
N MET A 126 -8.93 -7.64 1.75
CA MET A 126 -9.75 -8.80 2.10
C MET A 126 -10.58 -8.61 3.37
N ASN A 127 -10.26 -7.62 4.21
CA ASN A 127 -10.94 -7.32 5.48
C ASN A 127 -11.36 -8.58 6.27
N ARG A 128 -10.41 -9.47 6.53
CA ARG A 128 -10.62 -10.74 7.26
C ARG A 128 -9.83 -10.75 8.56
N GLU A 129 -10.40 -11.38 9.58
CA GLU A 129 -9.69 -11.62 10.83
C GLU A 129 -8.49 -12.55 10.59
N PRO A 130 -7.35 -12.34 11.27
CA PRO A 130 -6.17 -13.19 11.11
C PRO A 130 -6.47 -14.64 11.47
N GLN A 131 -6.02 -15.57 10.62
CA GLN A 131 -6.25 -17.00 10.84
C GLN A 131 -5.13 -17.60 11.71
N PRO A 132 -5.42 -18.18 12.89
CA PRO A 132 -4.42 -18.77 13.76
C PRO A 132 -4.07 -20.21 13.35
N PHE A 133 -2.83 -20.61 13.63
CA PHE A 133 -2.25 -21.92 13.35
C PHE A 133 -1.35 -22.37 14.51
N GLY A 134 -1.33 -23.68 14.75
CA GLY A 134 -0.48 -24.29 15.78
C GLY A 134 1.00 -24.39 15.41
N THR A 135 1.36 -24.21 14.14
CA THR A 135 2.76 -24.28 13.68
C THR A 135 3.04 -23.24 12.60
N LYS A 136 4.30 -22.78 12.51
CA LYS A 136 4.75 -21.88 11.44
C LYS A 136 4.54 -22.53 10.07
N ALA A 137 4.88 -23.81 9.93
CA ALA A 137 4.76 -24.54 8.67
C ALA A 137 3.30 -24.58 8.15
N ALA A 138 2.33 -24.81 9.03
CA ALA A 138 0.91 -24.78 8.66
C ALA A 138 0.46 -23.39 8.21
N ALA A 139 0.89 -22.34 8.93
CA ALA A 139 0.60 -20.96 8.56
C ALA A 139 1.21 -20.60 7.19
N VAL A 140 2.46 -20.99 6.93
CA VAL A 140 3.16 -20.78 5.66
C VAL A 140 2.47 -21.51 4.51
N ALA A 141 2.10 -22.78 4.71
CA ALA A 141 1.42 -23.56 3.69
C ALA A 141 0.07 -22.92 3.31
N PHE A 142 -0.72 -22.54 4.31
CA PHE A 142 -1.99 -21.86 4.09
C PHE A 142 -1.81 -20.51 3.38
N ALA A 143 -0.90 -19.66 3.88
CA ALA A 143 -0.64 -18.36 3.27
C ALA A 143 -0.16 -18.51 1.82
N THR A 144 0.66 -19.52 1.51
CA THR A 144 1.15 -19.76 0.15
C THR A 144 0.02 -20.14 -0.80
N VAL A 145 -0.88 -21.01 -0.36
CA VAL A 145 -2.06 -21.41 -1.13
C VAL A 145 -3.00 -20.22 -1.35
N GLU A 146 -3.32 -19.48 -0.30
CA GLU A 146 -4.18 -18.29 -0.41
C GLU A 146 -3.53 -17.21 -1.28
N ALA A 147 -2.24 -16.96 -1.12
CA ALA A 147 -1.49 -16.03 -1.95
C ALA A 147 -1.55 -16.41 -3.43
N ALA A 148 -1.37 -17.70 -3.75
CA ALA A 148 -1.50 -18.19 -5.11
C ALA A 148 -2.94 -17.99 -5.66
N ASN A 149 -3.96 -18.34 -4.87
CA ASN A 149 -5.36 -18.16 -5.25
C ASN A 149 -5.73 -16.69 -5.54
N HIS A 150 -5.04 -15.75 -4.88
CA HIS A 150 -5.34 -14.33 -4.98
C HIS A 150 -4.29 -13.51 -5.76
N GLY A 151 -3.26 -14.14 -6.33
CA GLY A 151 -2.17 -13.46 -7.04
C GLY A 151 -1.28 -12.58 -6.15
N LYS A 152 -1.19 -12.89 -4.86
CA LYS A 152 -0.45 -12.14 -3.83
C LYS A 152 0.84 -12.86 -3.47
N ALA A 153 1.62 -12.29 -2.54
CA ALA A 153 2.83 -12.94 -1.99
C ALA A 153 2.65 -13.27 -0.52
N VAL A 154 3.49 -14.17 -0.02
CA VAL A 154 3.66 -14.46 1.41
C VAL A 154 4.96 -13.84 1.90
N GLU A 155 4.94 -13.26 3.10
CA GLU A 155 6.13 -12.85 3.83
C GLU A 155 6.32 -13.76 5.05
N LEU A 156 7.54 -14.26 5.25
CA LEU A 156 7.89 -15.34 6.20
C LEU A 156 8.43 -14.85 7.55
#